data_AF-A0AAU3WBM6-F1
#
_entry.id   AF-A0AAU3WBM6-F1
#
_cell.length_a   1.000
_cell.length_b   1.000
_cell.length_c   1.000
_cell.angle_alpha   90.00
_cell.angle_beta   90.00
_cell.angle_gamma   90.00
#
_symmetry.space_group_name_H-M   'P 1'
#
loop_
_entity.id
_entity.type
_entity.pdbx_description
1 polymer ?
#
loop_
_entity_poly.entity_id
_entity_poly.type
_entity_poly.pdbx_seq_one_letter_code
_entity_poly.pdbx_strand_id
1 'polypeptide(L)' 'MMISGQAAHTVPDVVTRSAYKLYGDSSAVTDLKRFPDRGHSLVVDHGWRTVAEYTLRWLARQGVCGRDTSRA' A
#
# COMPACT_ATOMS: atom_id res chain seq x y z
N MET A 1 0.34 2.34 -6.27
CA MET A 1 1.07 1.84 -5.08
C MET A 1 0.66 0.41 -4.77
N MET A 2 1.61 -0.45 -4.41
CA MET A 2 1.39 -1.84 -3.99
C MET A 2 1.90 -2.05 -2.56
N ILE A 3 1.19 -2.86 -1.76
CA ILE A 3 1.55 -3.18 -0.38
C ILE A 3 1.59 -4.69 -0.20
N SER A 4 2.60 -5.20 0.50
CA SER A 4 2.68 -6.60 0.93
C SER A 4 3.07 -6.73 2.40
N GLY A 5 2.53 -7.77 3.04
CA GLY A 5 3.02 -8.27 4.32
C GLY A 5 4.04 -9.39 4.09
N GLN A 6 5.21 -9.34 4.73
CA GLN A 6 6.25 -10.36 4.52
C GLN A 6 5.96 -11.66 5.29
N ALA A 7 5.09 -11.62 6.30
CA ALA A 7 4.57 -12.79 7.01
C ALA A 7 3.25 -13.32 6.40
N ALA A 8 2.88 -12.88 5.19
CA ALA A 8 1.68 -13.35 4.51
C ALA A 8 1.91 -14.73 3.87
N HIS A 9 1.19 -15.75 4.34
CA HIS A 9 1.26 -17.10 3.78
C HIS A 9 0.26 -17.36 2.64
N THR A 10 -0.88 -16.66 2.63
CA THR A 10 -1.90 -16.80 1.58
C THR A 10 -1.48 -16.15 0.27
N VAL A 11 -0.93 -14.93 0.34
CA VAL A 11 -0.34 -14.22 -0.80
C VAL A 11 1.05 -13.77 -0.39
N PRO A 12 2.09 -14.57 -0.68
CA PRO A 12 3.45 -14.25 -0.30
C PRO A 12 3.99 -12.96 -0.93
N ASP A 13 4.90 -12.26 -0.24
CA ASP A 13 5.55 -11.01 -0.71
C ASP A 13 6.08 -11.09 -2.15
N VAL A 14 6.59 -12.26 -2.54
CA VAL A 14 7.16 -12.48 -3.88
C VAL A 14 6.13 -12.26 -4.99
N VAL A 15 4.85 -12.52 -4.74
CA VAL A 15 3.78 -12.32 -5.73
C VAL A 15 3.60 -10.83 -5.99
N THR A 16 3.47 -10.03 -4.94
CA THR A 16 3.34 -8.57 -5.04
C THR A 16 4.60 -7.95 -5.66
N ARG A 17 5.79 -8.44 -5.30
CA ARG A 17 7.06 -7.97 -5.87
C ARG A 17 7.18 -8.30 -7.35
N SER A 18 6.75 -9.48 -7.78
CA SER A 18 6.73 -9.86 -9.19
C SER A 18 5.76 -8.99 -9.97
N ALA A 19 4.56 -8.74 -9.44
CA ALA A 19 3.61 -7.82 -10.06
C ALA A 19 4.16 -6.40 -10.17
N TYR A 20 4.84 -5.89 -9.13
CA TYR A 20 5.52 -4.59 -9.17
C TYR A 20 6.56 -4.50 -10.31
N LYS A 21 7.35 -5.57 -10.54
CA LYS A 21 8.34 -5.60 -11.62
C LYS A 21 7.72 -5.44 -13.01
N LEU A 22 6.48 -5.90 -13.22
CA LEU A 22 5.79 -5.75 -14.50
C LEU A 22 5.51 -4.28 -14.86
N TYR A 23 5.50 -3.39 -13.87
CA TYR A 23 5.34 -1.95 -14.07
C TYR A 23 6.68 -1.21 -14.27
N GLY A 24 7.82 -1.92 -14.30
CA GLY A 24 9.16 -1.31 -14.37
C GLY A 24 9.40 -0.43 -15.60
N ASP A 25 8.76 -0.77 -16.72
CA ASP A 25 8.88 -0.02 -17.98
C ASP A 25 7.72 0.97 -18.20
N SER A 26 6.85 1.14 -17.20
CA SER A 26 5.70 2.05 -17.27
C SER A 26 6.06 3.46 -16.78
N SER A 27 5.44 4.49 -17.35
CA SER A 27 5.46 5.85 -16.81
C SER A 27 4.53 6.05 -15.61
N ALA A 28 3.75 5.02 -15.22
CA ALA A 28 2.82 5.10 -14.10
C ALA A 28 3.57 5.19 -12.76
N VAL A 29 3.20 6.18 -11.94
CA VAL A 29 3.77 6.33 -10.59
C VAL A 29 3.41 5.12 -9.72
N THR A 30 4.40 4.28 -9.47
CA THR A 30 4.23 3.00 -8.78
C THR A 30 5.28 2.83 -7.69
N ASP A 31 4.83 2.69 -6.44
CA ASP A 31 5.68 2.38 -5.29
C ASP A 31 5.33 1.00 -4.72
N LEU A 32 6.31 0.30 -4.15
CA LEU A 32 6.12 -0.94 -3.37
C LEU A 32 6.49 -0.70 -1.89
N LYS A 33 5.52 -0.90 -0.99
CA LYS A 33 5.75 -0.88 0.46
C LYS A 33 5.61 -2.30 1.04
N ARG A 34 6.67 -2.75 1.72
CA ARG A 34 6.69 -4.02 2.46
C ARG A 34 6.58 -3.78 3.96
N PHE A 35 5.76 -4.59 4.62
CA PHE A 35 5.63 -4.62 6.08
C PHE A 35 6.15 -5.96 6.62
N PRO A 36 7.32 -5.98 7.30
CA PRO A 36 7.97 -7.24 7.71
C PRO A 36 7.11 -8.10 8.61
N ASP A 37 6.47 -7.51 9.61
CA ASP A 37 5.77 -8.25 10.67
C ASP A 37 4.26 -8.38 10.43
N ARG A 38 3.81 -8.28 9.17
CA ARG A 38 2.40 -8.29 8.81
C ARG A 38 2.04 -9.49 7.94
N GLY A 39 0.90 -10.11 8.26
CA GLY A 39 0.31 -11.24 7.53
C GLY A 39 -0.66 -10.80 6.42
N HIS A 40 -1.47 -11.73 5.94
CA HIS A 40 -2.42 -11.48 4.84
C HIS A 40 -3.52 -10.47 5.20
N SER A 41 -3.91 -10.40 6.48
CA SER A 41 -4.97 -9.54 6.97
C SER A 41 -4.52 -8.11 7.31
N LEU A 42 -3.35 -7.66 6.85
CA LEU A 42 -2.75 -6.37 7.24
C LEU A 42 -3.63 -5.13 7.04
N VAL A 43 -4.64 -5.21 6.18
CA VAL A 43 -5.59 -4.13 5.89
C VAL A 43 -6.78 -4.07 6.86
N VAL A 44 -6.98 -5.12 7.68
CA VAL A 44 -8.11 -5.23 8.62
C VAL A 44 -7.69 -5.69 10.02
N ASP A 45 -6.44 -6.14 10.21
CA ASP A 45 -5.91 -6.52 11.52
C ASP A 45 -5.67 -5.31 12.45
N HIS A 46 -5.29 -5.57 13.70
CA HIS A 46 -5.09 -4.55 14.74
C HIS A 46 -4.18 -3.37 14.34
N GLY A 47 -3.28 -3.54 13.35
CA GLY A 47 -2.42 -2.46 12.87
C GLY A 47 -2.77 -1.92 11.49
N TRP A 48 -4.01 -2.14 11.02
CA TRP A 48 -4.53 -1.57 9.78
C TRP A 48 -4.31 -0.05 9.69
N ARG A 49 -4.33 0.66 10.84
CA ARG A 49 -4.11 2.11 10.91
C ARG A 49 -2.76 2.53 10.34
N THR A 50 -1.69 1.79 10.63
CA THR A 50 -0.36 2.08 10.08
C THR A 50 -0.34 1.94 8.56
N VAL A 51 -1.05 0.96 8.01
CA VAL A 51 -1.18 0.75 6.56
C VAL A 51 -1.99 1.89 5.94
N ALA A 52 -3.10 2.29 6.58
CA ALA A 52 -3.93 3.41 6.13
C ALA A 52 -3.18 4.73 6.15
N GLU A 53 -2.48 5.06 7.24
CA GLU A 53 -1.67 6.27 7.36
C GLU A 53 -0.56 6.34 6.30
N TYR A 54 0.15 5.23 6.06
CA TYR A 54 1.17 5.19 5.01
C TYR A 54 0.54 5.47 3.63
N THR A 55 -0.61 4.85 3.36
CA THR A 55 -1.34 5.03 2.10
C THR A 55 -1.82 6.47 1.93
N LEU A 56 -2.38 7.08 2.98
CA LEU A 56 -2.80 8.48 2.96
C LEU A 56 -1.63 9.43 2.73
N ARG A 57 -0.49 9.21 3.40
CA ARG A 57 0.73 9.99 3.16
C ARG A 57 1.25 9.82 1.73
N TRP A 58 1.14 8.62 1.16
CA TRP A 58 1.51 8.39 -0.23
C TRP A 58 0.59 9.16 -1.18
N LEU A 59 -0.72 9.07 -1.00
CA LEU A 59 -1.71 9.82 -1.79
C LEU A 59 -1.48 11.33 -1.73
N ALA A 60 -1.22 11.87 -0.53
CA ALA A 60 -0.91 13.29 -0.36
C ALA A 60 0.33 13.72 -1.17
N ARG A 61 1.38 12.89 -1.24
CA ARG A 61 2.56 13.15 -2.08
C ARG A 61 2.23 13.14 -3.58
N GLN A 62 1.20 12.42 -3.99
CA GLN A 62 0.69 12.43 -5.37
C GLN A 62 -0.27 13.59 -5.66
N GLY A 63 -0.48 14.50 -4.70
CA GLY A 63 -1.46 15.58 -4.83
C GLY A 63 -2.92 15.15 -4.66
N VAL A 64 -3.16 13.92 -4.18
CA VAL A 64 -4.51 13.41 -3.89
C VAL A 64 -4.83 13.68 -2.42
N CYS A 65 -5.54 14.77 -2.15
CA CYS A 65 -6.08 15.07 -0.82
C CYS A 65 -7.58 14.72 -0.74
N GLY A 66 -8.04 14.32 0.44
CA GLY A 66 -9.47 14.16 0.69
C GLY A 66 -10.19 15.49 0.56
N ARG A 67 -11.34 15.52 -0.11
CA ARG A 67 -12.19 16.72 -0.11
C ARG A 67 -12.64 16.99 1.32
N ASP A 68 -12.38 18.19 1.79
CA ASP A 68 -12.90 18.66 3.06
C ASP A 68 -14.42 18.83 2.92
N THR A 69 -15.19 17.93 3.55
CA THR A 69 -16.65 18.01 3.57
C THR A 69 -17.17 18.99 4.62
N SER A 70 -16.30 19.76 5.29
CA SER A 70 -16.68 20.75 6.30
C SER A 70 -17.19 22.10 5.73
N ARG A 71 -17.48 22.19 4.42
CA ARG A 71 -18.20 23.33 3.83
C ARG A 71 -19.55 22.88 3.28
N ALA A 72 -20.51 22.72 4.18
CA ALA A 72 -21.94 22.73 3.90
C ALA A 72 -22.64 23.48 5.03
#